data_AF-A0A514Z751-F1
#
_entry.id   AF-A0A514Z751-F1
#
_cell.length_a   1.000
_cell.length_b   1.000
_cell.length_c   1.000
_cell.angle_alpha   90.00
_cell.angle_beta   90.00
_cell.angle_gamma   90.00
#
_symmetry.space_group_name_H-M   'P 1'
#
loop_
_entity.id
_entity.type
_entity.pdbx_description
1 polymer ?
#
loop_
_entity_poly.entity_id
_entity_poly.type
_entity_poly.pdbx_seq_one_letter_code
_entity_poly.pdbx_strand_id
1 'polypeptide(L)' 'MAQGTVKWFNATKGFGFITAEDGKDVFAHFSAIQGDGFKTLDEGQKVTFDIEDGPRGPQAVNIEK' A
#
# COMPACT_ATOMS: atom_id res chain seq x y z
N MET A 1 -3.15 -10.58 -6.71
CA MET A 1 -3.14 -10.34 -5.25
C MET A 1 -1.84 -10.85 -4.64
N ALA A 2 -1.01 -9.90 -4.22
CA ALA A 2 0.15 -10.06 -3.35
C ALA A 2 -0.24 -9.74 -1.90
N GLN A 3 0.59 -10.21 -0.96
CA GLN A 3 0.50 -9.86 0.44
C GLN A 3 1.75 -9.09 0.86
N GLY A 4 1.62 -8.27 1.90
CA GLY A 4 2.74 -7.51 2.42
C GLY A 4 2.44 -6.86 3.76
N THR A 5 3.46 -6.20 4.28
CA THR A 5 3.39 -5.46 5.54
C THR A 5 3.67 -3.99 5.26
N VAL A 6 2.81 -3.11 5.77
CA VAL A 6 2.97 -1.67 5.66
C VAL A 6 4.26 -1.27 6.38
N LYS A 7 5.25 -0.81 5.60
CA LYS A 7 6.55 -0.41 6.12
C LYS A 7 6.46 0.93 6.84
N TRP A 8 5.69 1.85 6.27
CA TRP A 8 5.29 3.11 6.86
C TRP A 8 4.20 3.74 6.00
N PHE A 9 3.36 4.58 6.60
CA PHE A 9 2.38 5.38 5.87
C PHE A 9 2.23 6.76 6.51
N ASN A 10 2.29 7.81 5.69
CA ASN A 10 2.06 9.17 6.15
C ASN A 10 0.62 9.59 5.81
N ALA A 11 -0.27 9.49 6.80
CA ALA A 11 -1.68 9.84 6.66
C ALA A 11 -1.91 11.29 6.21
N THR A 12 -1.06 12.23 6.65
CA THR A 12 -1.15 13.65 6.26
C THR A 12 -0.81 13.87 4.80
N LYS A 13 0.19 13.14 4.27
CA LYS A 13 0.59 13.23 2.86
C LYS A 13 -0.17 12.27 1.96
N GLY A 14 -0.87 11.27 2.51
CA GLY A 14 -1.66 10.29 1.78
C GLY A 14 -0.85 9.24 1.03
N PHE A 15 0.38 8.94 1.45
CA PHE A 15 1.18 7.90 0.81
C PHE A 15 2.15 7.21 1.77
N GLY A 16 2.63 6.05 1.36
CA GLY A 16 3.57 5.23 2.10
C GLY A 16 4.17 4.12 1.24
N PHE A 17 4.70 3.09 1.90
CA PHE A 17 5.23 1.90 1.26
C PHE A 17 4.79 0.65 1.99
N ILE A 18 4.59 -0.42 1.21
CA ILE A 18 4.31 -1.76 1.68
C ILE A 18 5.50 -2.64 1.25
N THR A 19 6.09 -3.36 2.19
CA THR A 19 7.07 -4.40 1.88
C THR A 19 6.30 -5.67 1.54
N ALA A 20 6.36 -6.08 0.28
CA ALA A 20 5.75 -7.33 -0.20
C ALA A 20 6.50 -8.55 0.37
N GLU A 21 5.86 -9.73 0.36
CA GLU A 21 6.49 -10.97 0.84
C GLU A 21 7.76 -11.36 0.08
N ASP A 22 7.93 -10.89 -1.17
CA ASP A 22 9.16 -11.07 -1.95
C ASP A 22 10.30 -10.13 -1.55
N GLY A 23 10.07 -9.29 -0.53
CA GLY A 23 11.02 -8.34 0.04
C GLY A 23 11.11 -7.01 -0.70
N LYS A 24 10.32 -6.78 -1.75
CA LYS A 24 10.32 -5.50 -2.48
C LYS A 24 9.42 -4.48 -1.82
N ASP A 25 9.87 -3.23 -1.79
CA ASP A 25 9.04 -2.10 -1.38
C ASP A 25 8.17 -1.64 -2.54
N VAL A 26 6.86 -1.61 -2.31
CA VAL A 26 5.83 -1.22 -3.27
C VAL A 26 5.20 0.08 -2.80
N PHE A 27 5.08 1.06 -3.70
CA PHE A 27 4.50 2.35 -3.38
C PHE A 27 2.99 2.23 -3.08
N ALA A 28 2.51 2.84 -2.00
CA ALA A 28 1.10 2.82 -1.62
C ALA A 28 0.54 4.24 -1.54
N HIS A 29 -0.47 4.55 -2.35
CA HIS A 29 -1.19 5.82 -2.34
C HIS A 29 -2.56 5.66 -1.68
N PHE A 30 -3.04 6.67 -0.97
CA PHE A 30 -4.33 6.59 -0.26
C PHE A 30 -5.50 6.25 -1.20
N SER A 31 -5.45 6.68 -2.46
CA SER A 31 -6.52 6.42 -3.43
C SER A 31 -6.70 4.94 -3.74
N ALA A 32 -5.64 4.14 -3.59
CA ALA A 32 -5.66 2.70 -3.85
C ALA A 32 -6.27 1.88 -2.70
N ILE A 33 -6.42 2.47 -1.52
CA ILE A 33 -7.01 1.82 -0.34
C ILE A 33 -8.51 1.65 -0.54
N GLN A 34 -8.96 0.41 -0.39
CA GLN A 34 -10.36 0.02 -0.47
C GLN A 34 -11.07 0.27 0.87
N GLY A 35 -12.39 0.42 0.79
CA GLY A 35 -13.26 0.73 1.92
C GLY A 35 -13.62 2.20 2.05
N ASP A 36 -14.56 2.44 2.96
CA ASP A 36 -15.15 3.75 3.22
C ASP A 36 -14.42 4.51 4.33
N GLY A 37 -14.59 5.83 4.35
CA GLY A 37 -14.03 6.71 5.38
C GLY A 37 -12.58 7.12 5.10
N PHE A 38 -11.78 7.28 6.17
CA PHE A 38 -10.44 7.81 6.06
C PHE A 38 -9.45 6.76 5.56
N LYS A 39 -8.96 6.96 4.33
CA LYS A 39 -8.03 6.05 3.63
C LYS A 39 -6.61 6.17 4.18
N THR A 40 -6.32 5.37 5.20
CA THR A 40 -5.00 5.28 5.82
C THR A 40 -4.59 3.84 6.10
N LEU A 41 -3.29 3.63 6.26
CA LEU A 41 -2.66 2.38 6.68
C LEU A 41 -1.84 2.63 7.95
N ASP A 42 -1.70 1.60 8.77
CA ASP A 42 -0.89 1.64 10.00
C ASP A 42 0.45 0.91 9.78
N GLU A 43 1.54 1.41 10.36
CA GLU A 43 2.85 0.73 10.27
C GLU A 43 2.79 -0.67 10.90
N GLY A 44 3.36 -1.66 10.23
CA GLY A 44 3.29 -3.06 10.64
C GLY A 44 1.99 -3.77 10.29
N GLN A 45 1.00 -3.06 9.72
CA GLN A 45 -0.26 -3.65 9.29
C GLN A 45 -0.03 -4.61 8.12
N LYS A 46 -0.67 -5.79 8.18
CA LYS A 46 -0.71 -6.72 7.04
C LYS A 46 -1.81 -6.30 6.07
N VAL A 47 -1.53 -6.35 4.79
CA VAL A 47 -2.46 -5.94 3.73
C VAL A 47 -2.35 -6.87 2.53
N THR A 48 -3.45 -6.97 1.78
CA THR A 48 -3.50 -7.60 0.45
C THR A 48 -3.66 -6.51 -0.61
N PHE A 49 -3.01 -6.67 -1.75
CA PHE A 49 -3.03 -5.67 -2.83
C PHE A 49 -2.65 -6.30 -4.17
N ASP A 50 -2.92 -5.63 -5.26
CA ASP A 50 -2.34 -5.95 -6.57
C ASP A 50 -1.15 -5.03 -6.86
N ILE A 51 -0.17 -5.52 -7.61
CA ILE A 51 0.99 -4.74 -8.04
C ILE A 51 0.80 -4.37 -9.50
N GLU A 52 0.87 -3.08 -9.79
CA GLU A 52 0.88 -2.55 -11.16
C GLU A 52 2.12 -1.70 -11.41
N ASP A 53 2.59 -1.69 -12.66
CA ASP A 53 3.66 -0.79 -13.09
C ASP A 53 3.11 0.63 -13.30
N GLY A 54 3.47 1.53 -12.39
CA GLY A 54 3.16 2.94 -12.48
C GLY A 54 4.25 3.76 -13.18
N PRO A 55 3.98 5.05 -13.47
CA PRO A 55 4.97 5.96 -14.06
C PRO A 55 6.20 6.22 -13.17
N ARG A 56 6.16 5.79 -11.90
CA ARG A 56 7.24 5.92 -10.92
C ARG A 56 7.72 4.56 -10.38
N GLY A 57 7.44 3.49 -11.12
CA GLY A 57 7.74 2.12 -10.71
C GLY A 57 6.54 1.40 -10.09
N PRO A 58 6.76 0.23 -9.47
CA PRO A 58 5.71 -0.62 -8.93
C PRO A 58 4.88 0.09 -7.85
N GLN A 59 3.56 0.04 -8.00
CA GLN A 59 2.60 0.60 -7.04
C GLN A 59 1.54 -0.43 -6.65
N ALA A 60 1.05 -0.30 -5.43
CA ALA A 60 -0.02 -1.12 -4.88
C ALA A 60 -1.38 -0.51 -5.26
N VAL A 61 -2.25 -1.33 -5.83
CA VAL A 61 -3.64 -1.01 -6.15
C VAL A 61 -4.57 -1.99 -5.43
N ASN A 62 -5.85 -1.67 -5.31
CA ASN A 62 -6.84 -2.50 -4.61
C ASN A 62 -6.38 -2.95 -3.21
N ILE A 63 -5.83 -2.01 -2.42
CA ILE A 63 -5.26 -2.33 -1.11
C ILE A 63 -6.38 -2.61 -0.11
N GLU A 64 -6.38 -3.80 0.45
CA GLU A 64 -7.32 -4.27 1.48
C GLU A 64 -6.58 -4.56 2.79
N LYS A 65 -7.28 -4.36 3.91
CA LYS A 65 -6.76 -4.36 5.27
C LYS A 65 -6.90 -5.71 5.98
#